data_AF-H1Z3N9-F1
#
_entry.id   AF-H1Z3N9-F1
#
_cell.length_a   1.000
_cell.length_b   1.000
_cell.length_c   1.000
_cell.angle_alpha   90.00
_cell.angle_beta   90.00
_cell.angle_gamma   90.00
#
_symmetry.space_group_name_H-M   'P 1'
#
loop_
_entity.id
_entity.type
_entity.pdbx_description
1 polymer ?
#
loop_
_entity_poly.entity_id
_entity_poly.type
_entity_poly.pdbx_seq_one_letter_code
_entity_poly.pdbx_strand_id
1 'polypeptide(L)'
;MTAFKKASEIEENKNGIQRSSPPEIKTIILKHLKSFNNPVTVTSTLIELNRNGLNPSRGTVRRYLDKMAESGFVRVHMAGNICEFELIKR
;
A
#
# COMPACT_ATOMS: atom_id res chain seq x y z
N MET A 1 -13.22 -35.75 38.91
CA MET A 1 -11.96 -35.37 38.24
C MET A 1 -12.30 -34.60 36.95
N THR A 2 -11.87 -33.32 36.88
CA THR A 2 -11.59 -32.43 35.70
C THR A 2 -12.52 -32.51 34.47
N ALA A 3 -13.34 -31.53 34.07
CA ALA A 3 -13.15 -30.08 33.83
C ALA A 3 -12.11 -29.72 32.73
N PHE A 4 -12.57 -29.46 31.50
CA PHE A 4 -11.95 -28.60 30.46
C PHE A 4 -13.03 -28.23 29.41
N LYS A 5 -13.80 -27.14 29.60
CA LYS A 5 -13.64 -25.81 28.94
C LYS A 5 -13.26 -25.91 27.46
N LYS A 6 -14.20 -25.65 26.53
CA LYS A 6 -14.64 -24.34 25.98
C LYS A 6 -13.55 -23.62 25.19
N ALA A 7 -13.56 -23.79 23.87
CA ALA A 7 -13.06 -22.90 22.82
C ALA A 7 -13.53 -23.54 21.49
N SER A 8 -14.24 -22.90 20.57
CA SER A 8 -14.23 -21.48 20.23
C SER A 8 -15.60 -21.10 19.66
N GLU A 9 -16.36 -20.33 20.43
CA GLU A 9 -17.26 -19.33 19.87
C GLU A 9 -16.34 -18.30 19.19
N ILE A 10 -16.00 -18.52 17.92
CA ILE A 10 -15.48 -17.43 17.10
C ILE A 10 -16.71 -16.62 16.74
N GLU A 11 -16.99 -15.60 17.55
CA GLU A 11 -17.83 -14.50 17.13
C GLU A 11 -17.25 -13.96 15.81
N GLU A 12 -18.01 -14.12 14.73
CA GLU A 12 -17.85 -13.29 13.54
C GLU A 12 -18.05 -11.84 13.98
N ASN A 13 -16.94 -11.22 14.37
CA ASN A 13 -16.92 -9.83 14.71
C ASN A 13 -17.21 -9.06 13.42
N LYS A 14 -18.50 -8.77 13.20
CA LYS A 14 -19.04 -7.79 12.26
C LYS A 14 -18.61 -6.38 12.71
N ASN A 15 -17.31 -6.15 12.78
CA ASN A 15 -16.76 -4.82 12.89
C ASN A 15 -16.47 -4.34 11.47
N GLY A 16 -17.33 -3.43 11.01
CA GLY A 16 -17.14 -2.60 9.83
C GLY A 16 -15.91 -1.72 9.97
N ILE A 17 -14.72 -2.31 9.89
CA ILE A 17 -13.47 -1.58 9.78
C ILE A 17 -13.41 -1.12 8.32
N GLN A 18 -13.68 0.18 8.12
CA GLN A 18 -13.40 0.86 6.87
C GLN A 18 -12.00 0.43 6.41
N ARG A 19 -11.94 -0.23 5.25
CA ARG A 19 -10.70 -0.67 4.58
C ARG A 19 -9.93 0.53 3.99
N SER A 20 -9.85 1.64 4.72
CA SER A 20 -8.88 2.69 4.45
C SER A 20 -7.55 2.13 4.92
N SER A 21 -6.64 1.83 4.01
CA SER A 21 -5.33 1.35 4.45
C SER A 21 -4.64 2.46 5.26
N PRO A 22 -3.75 2.09 6.19
CA PRO A 22 -3.25 3.01 7.21
C PRO A 22 -2.72 4.30 6.59
N PRO A 23 -3.04 5.49 7.14
CA PRO A 23 -2.62 6.79 6.61
C PRO A 23 -1.08 6.91 6.41
N GLU A 24 -0.31 6.08 7.10
CA GLU A 24 1.14 5.95 6.98
C GLU A 24 1.58 5.51 5.58
N ILE A 25 0.86 4.58 4.93
CA ILE A 25 1.22 4.06 3.59
C ILE A 25 1.24 5.20 2.58
N LYS A 26 0.15 5.98 2.52
CA LYS A 26 0.03 7.10 1.58
C LYS A 26 1.14 8.11 1.80
N THR A 27 1.46 8.42 3.06
CA THR A 27 2.48 9.40 3.44
C THR A 27 3.87 8.96 2.98
N ILE A 28 4.22 7.68 3.19
CA ILE A 28 5.51 7.13 2.77
C ILE A 28 5.61 7.07 1.25
N ILE A 29 4.55 6.64 0.55
CA ILE A 29 4.53 6.61 -0.92
C ILE A 29 4.74 8.02 -1.49
N LEU A 30 4.05 9.03 -0.95
CA LEU A 30 4.22 10.43 -1.38
C LEU A 30 5.62 10.96 -1.07
N LYS A 31 6.19 10.62 0.09
CA LYS A 31 7.58 10.98 0.42
C LYS A 31 8.56 10.33 -0.55
N HIS A 32 8.37 9.05 -0.86
CA HIS A 32 9.20 8.31 -1.82
C HIS A 32 9.16 8.95 -3.20
N LEU A 33 7.96 9.27 -3.71
CA LEU A 33 7.74 9.95 -4.99
C LEU A 33 8.31 11.37 -5.03
N LYS A 34 8.30 12.11 -3.92
CA LYS A 34 8.87 13.47 -3.86
C LYS A 34 10.40 13.46 -3.80
N SER A 35 10.97 12.51 -3.05
CA SER A 35 12.42 12.40 -2.88
C SER A 35 13.11 11.85 -4.12
N PHE A 36 12.44 11.00 -4.89
CA PHE A 36 12.97 10.47 -6.14
C PHE A 36 12.65 11.44 -7.29
N ASN A 37 13.71 11.98 -7.89
CA ASN A 37 13.60 12.76 -9.13
C ASN A 37 13.41 11.87 -10.38
N ASN A 38 13.24 10.56 -10.17
CA ASN A 38 13.04 9.53 -11.18
C ASN A 38 11.71 8.81 -10.92
N PRO A 39 11.09 8.23 -11.96
CA PRO A 39 9.90 7.39 -11.79
C PRO A 39 10.16 6.23 -10.82
N VAL A 40 9.18 5.92 -9.96
CA VAL A 40 9.24 4.81 -9.00
C VAL A 40 8.47 3.61 -9.52
N THR A 41 8.88 2.41 -9.12
CA THR A 41 8.16 1.18 -9.48
C THR A 41 7.35 0.67 -8.30
N VAL A 42 6.42 -0.26 -8.56
CA VAL A 42 5.74 -1.02 -7.48
C VAL A 42 6.77 -1.69 -6.57
N THR A 43 7.86 -2.22 -7.14
CA THR A 43 8.92 -2.90 -6.39
C THR A 43 9.69 -1.93 -5.49
N SER A 44 10.13 -0.78 -6.00
CA SER A 44 10.87 0.20 -5.19
C SER A 44 10.02 0.76 -4.05
N THR A 45 8.74 1.03 -4.34
CA THR A 45 7.76 1.51 -3.36
C THR A 45 7.50 0.46 -2.28
N LEU A 46 7.41 -0.82 -2.65
CA LEU A 46 7.28 -1.92 -1.69
C LEU A 46 8.50 -2.02 -0.77
N ILE A 47 9.72 -1.92 -1.32
CA ILE A 47 10.95 -1.92 -0.52
C ILE A 47 10.93 -0.76 0.49
N GLU A 48 10.50 0.42 0.05
CA GLU A 48 10.41 1.58 0.94
C GLU A 48 9.38 1.39 2.05
N LEU A 49 8.21 0.83 1.75
CA LEU A 49 7.18 0.54 2.75
C LEU A 49 7.64 -0.53 3.74
N ASN A 50 8.40 -1.53 3.29
CA ASN A 50 8.97 -2.57 4.15
C ASN A 50 10.06 -2.00 5.09
N ARG A 51 10.88 -1.06 4.60
CA ARG A 51 11.88 -0.35 5.43
C ARG A 51 11.24 0.45 6.56
N ASN A 52 10.00 0.90 6.36
CA ASN A 52 9.20 1.59 7.38
C ASN A 52 8.32 0.63 8.21
N GLY A 53 8.51 -0.70 8.09
CA GLY A 53 7.83 -1.71 8.89
C GLY A 53 6.39 -2.04 8.49
N LEU A 54 5.89 -1.50 7.37
CA LEU A 54 4.47 -1.66 6.99
C LEU A 54 4.17 -2.97 6.25
N ASN A 55 5.16 -3.56 5.58
CA ASN A 55 5.08 -4.86 4.90
C ASN A 55 3.78 -5.16 4.10
N PRO A 56 3.28 -4.23 3.25
CA PRO A 56 2.07 -4.48 2.48
C PRO A 56 2.30 -5.50 1.35
N SER A 57 1.23 -6.11 0.83
CA SER A 57 1.36 -6.94 -0.37
C SER A 57 1.62 -6.09 -1.62
N ARG A 58 2.33 -6.65 -2.61
CA ARG A 58 2.62 -6.01 -3.90
C ARG A 58 1.35 -5.50 -4.60
N GLY A 59 0.25 -6.26 -4.52
CA GLY A 59 -1.05 -5.87 -5.09
C GLY A 59 -1.70 -4.68 -4.37
N THR A 60 -1.47 -4.52 -3.06
CA THR A 60 -1.91 -3.33 -2.32
C THR A 60 -1.12 -2.10 -2.74
N VAL A 61 0.20 -2.20 -2.87
CA VAL A 61 1.04 -1.10 -3.36
C VAL A 61 0.62 -0.65 -4.76
N ARG A 62 0.41 -1.61 -5.68
CA ARG A 62 -0.07 -1.31 -7.03
C ARG A 62 -1.41 -0.58 -7.03
N ARG A 63 -2.40 -1.07 -6.29
CA ARG A 63 -3.71 -0.39 -6.17
C ARG A 63 -3.61 1.03 -5.63
N TYR A 64 -2.65 1.30 -4.74
CA TYR A 64 -2.41 2.66 -4.25
C TYR A 64 -1.86 3.59 -5.33
N LEU A 65 -0.84 3.13 -6.06
CA LEU A 65 -0.23 3.89 -7.14
C LEU A 65 -1.22 4.12 -8.28
N ASP A 66 -2.00 3.11 -8.65
CA ASP A 66 -3.06 3.22 -9.67
C ASP A 66 -4.11 4.27 -9.26
N LYS A 67 -4.58 4.26 -8.00
CA LYS A 67 -5.51 5.30 -7.49
C LYS A 67 -4.91 6.70 -7.50
N MET A 68 -3.62 6.84 -7.21
CA MET A 68 -2.92 8.13 -7.32
C MET A 68 -2.82 8.59 -8.77
N ALA A 69 -2.69 7.65 -9.72
CA ALA A 69 -2.66 7.95 -11.14
C ALA A 69 -4.04 8.40 -11.65
N GLU A 70 -5.09 7.67 -11.27
CA GLU A 70 -6.49 8.01 -11.60
C GLU A 70 -6.90 9.40 -11.09
N SER A 71 -6.38 9.80 -9.92
CA SER A 71 -6.64 11.13 -9.34
C SER A 71 -5.73 12.23 -9.89
N GLY A 72 -4.81 11.91 -10.81
CA GLY A 72 -3.92 12.88 -11.46
C GLY A 72 -2.80 13.41 -10.56
N PHE A 73 -2.46 12.71 -9.47
CA PHE A 73 -1.30 13.06 -8.64
C PHE A 73 0.01 12.50 -9.22
N VAL A 74 -0.06 11.33 -9.83
CA VAL A 74 1.08 10.69 -10.50
C VAL A 74 0.74 10.39 -11.95
N ARG A 75 1.77 10.36 -12.80
CA ARG A 75 1.70 9.86 -14.16
C ARG A 75 2.26 8.44 -14.18
N VAL A 76 1.59 7.55 -14.90
CA VAL A 76 2.08 6.19 -15.13
C VAL A 76 2.75 6.11 -16.51
N HIS A 77 3.90 5.45 -16.56
CA HIS A 77 4.67 5.19 -17.75
C HIS A 77 4.98 3.70 -17.86
N MET A 78 5.03 3.18 -19.08
CA MET A 78 5.43 1.80 -19.35
C MET A 78 6.86 1.80 -19.86
N ALA A 79 7.78 1.26 -19.06
CA ALA A 79 9.16 0.98 -19.45
C ALA A 79 9.28 -0.52 -19.76
N GLY A 80 8.98 -0.89 -21.01
CA GLY A 80 8.82 -2.29 -21.40
C GLY A 80 7.67 -2.96 -20.65
N ASN A 81 7.98 -3.97 -19.83
CA ASN A 81 6.99 -4.70 -19.01
C ASN A 81 6.85 -4.15 -17.59
N ILE A 82 7.50 -3.02 -17.28
CA ILE A 82 7.51 -2.42 -15.94
C ILE A 82 6.64 -1.16 -15.95
N CYS A 83 5.71 -1.09 -14.98
CA CYS A 83 4.96 0.13 -14.71
C CYS A 83 5.77 1.04 -13.77
N GLU A 84 6.03 2.24 -14.25
CA GLU A 84 6.72 3.30 -13.52
C GLU A 84 5.75 4.45 -13.22
N PHE A 85 5.91 5.07 -12.06
CA PHE A 85 5.02 6.12 -11.55
C PHE A 85 5.84 7.35 -11.19
N GLU A 86 5.49 8.50 -11.73
CA GLU A 86 6.17 9.77 -11.49
C GLU A 86 5.21 10.81 -10.92
N LEU A 87 5.64 11.61 -9.95
CA LEU A 87 4.83 12.72 -9.45
C LEU A 87 4.68 13.81 -10.53
N ILE A 88 3.46 14.27 -10.79
CA ILE A 88 3.25 15.41 -11.70
C ILE A 88 3.67 16.69 -10.97
N LYS A 89 4.80 17.29 -11.40
CA LYS A 89 5.26 18.59 -10.91
C LYS A 89 4.30 19.68 -11.38
N ARG A 90 3.63 20.35 -10.44
CA ARG A 90 2.84 21.56 -10.67
C ARG A 90 3.65 22.79 -10.28
#